data_AF-A0A3D2Z789-F1
#
_entry.id   AF-A0A3D2Z789-F1
#
_cell.length_a   1.000
_cell.length_b   1.000
_cell.length_c   1.000
_cell.angle_alpha   90.00
_cell.angle_beta   90.00
_cell.angle_gamma   90.00
#
_symmetry.space_group_name_H-M   'P 1'
#
loop_
_entity.id
_entity.type
_entity.pdbx_description
1 polymer ?
#
loop_
_entity_poly.entity_id
_entity_poly.type
_entity_poly.pdbx_seq_one_letter_code
_entity_poly.pdbx_strand_id
1 'polypeptide(L)'
;MAAAADNYLEHFARDCTTTESGLFPWGEHAYWDLERDCVGDSHWHRDPQRHGQAIHDHLRATPLWLWDKLASYNPACLERFAEGLDNHWTSNNEPGDSPEYIRHGFIDKGQHHPRGARSCDFPRHGGFFILDWCRAYRQTPRADFLEQIRRMVDYWWPMRDERGLLLIESRTPVEDGHFHGTNAPGQTLSLAVSLLEAAPLIAEGVPDLAATMRERASAYVEGFLRAPHEPEAGIFVLLCKREGNTIHQQMPVWGSVYGVWPASYVALTCLLGYRQTGDRRLLAWARAAGERYVREPLPAGVQVPAMDAGLGLGLLADLYDVTGEASWLEGAQGLAEALLPIYYPEVGGRIIDLPVGAAGIDWYESQMGPGFLLHGLARTALLTMAPGACSLDADYTAR
;
A
#
# COMPACT_ATOMS: atom_id res chain seq x y z
N MET A 1 13.47 23.53 2.81
CA MET A 1 12.44 22.52 2.49
C MET A 1 12.40 21.40 3.52
N ALA A 2 13.53 20.76 3.88
CA ALA A 2 13.56 19.74 4.96
C ALA A 2 12.92 20.19 6.29
N ALA A 3 13.21 21.41 6.74
CA ALA A 3 12.65 21.95 7.98
C ALA A 3 11.10 22.06 7.98
N ALA A 4 10.46 22.30 6.83
CA ALA A 4 9.00 22.40 6.77
C ALA A 4 8.34 21.02 6.92
N ALA A 5 8.89 20.00 6.27
CA ALA A 5 8.46 18.62 6.44
C ALA A 5 8.68 18.13 7.88
N ASP A 6 9.83 18.46 8.46
CA ASP A 6 10.14 18.12 9.86
C ASP A 6 9.17 18.78 10.84
N ASN A 7 8.88 20.08 10.67
CA ASN A 7 7.91 20.80 11.50
C ASN A 7 6.49 20.22 11.36
N TYR A 8 6.08 19.84 10.14
CA TYR A 8 4.79 19.21 9.91
C TYR A 8 4.69 17.85 10.63
N LEU A 9 5.70 17.00 10.50
CA LEU A 9 5.72 15.69 11.15
C LEU A 9 5.81 15.80 12.68
N GLU A 10 6.54 16.80 13.19
CA GLU A 10 6.59 17.07 14.63
C GLU A 10 5.24 17.50 15.17
N HIS A 11 4.59 18.47 14.51
CA HIS A 11 3.25 18.91 14.88
C HIS A 11 2.24 17.76 14.79
N PHE A 12 2.26 16.99 13.70
CA PHE A 12 1.40 15.83 13.53
C PHE A 12 1.56 14.83 14.68
N ALA A 13 2.79 14.43 15.00
CA ALA A 13 3.09 13.46 16.05
C ALA A 13 2.72 13.96 17.46
N ARG A 14 2.76 15.27 17.72
CA ARG A 14 2.49 15.84 19.04
C ARG A 14 1.02 16.18 19.25
N ASP A 15 0.37 16.70 18.21
CA ASP A 15 -0.92 17.39 18.34
C ASP A 15 -2.04 16.67 17.57
N CYS A 16 -1.75 15.99 16.46
CA CYS A 16 -2.78 15.36 15.63
C CYS A 16 -3.04 13.88 15.98
N THR A 17 -2.08 13.19 16.61
CA THR A 17 -2.19 11.75 16.91
C THR A 17 -2.89 11.44 18.25
N THR A 18 -3.36 12.45 18.99
CA THR A 18 -4.00 12.26 20.30
C THR A 18 -5.50 11.94 20.20
N THR A 19 -5.86 10.98 19.34
CA THR A 19 -7.26 10.56 19.12
C THR A 19 -7.77 9.66 20.25
N GLU A 20 -9.07 9.39 20.35
CA GLU A 20 -9.62 8.53 21.42
C GLU A 20 -9.10 7.09 21.31
N SER A 21 -9.16 6.52 20.10
CA SER A 21 -8.70 5.15 19.82
C SER A 21 -7.18 4.99 19.80
N GLY A 22 -6.41 6.07 19.61
CA GLY A 22 -4.99 6.02 19.28
C GLY A 22 -4.70 5.85 17.78
N LEU A 23 -5.70 5.50 16.95
CA LEU A 23 -5.56 5.47 15.49
C LEU A 23 -5.40 6.89 14.94
N PHE A 24 -4.56 7.05 13.92
CA PHE A 24 -4.24 8.37 13.38
C PHE A 24 -5.31 8.86 12.40
N PRO A 25 -5.52 10.19 12.32
CA PRO A 25 -6.42 10.81 11.37
C PRO A 25 -5.78 10.88 9.97
N TRP A 26 -5.54 9.72 9.38
CA TRP A 26 -4.95 9.54 8.06
C TRP A 26 -5.57 8.33 7.34
N GLY A 27 -5.12 8.08 6.11
CA GLY A 27 -5.55 6.94 5.32
C GLY A 27 -6.60 7.31 4.28
N GLU A 28 -7.51 6.39 3.97
CA GLU A 28 -8.48 6.60 2.88
C GLU A 28 -9.64 7.54 3.27
N HIS A 29 -10.09 7.47 4.51
CA HIS A 29 -11.37 8.05 4.94
C HIS A 29 -11.24 9.14 6.02
N ALA A 30 -10.02 9.40 6.48
CA ALA A 30 -9.75 10.37 7.54
C ALA A 30 -8.53 11.23 7.21
N TYR A 31 -8.54 12.44 7.76
CA TYR A 31 -7.50 13.44 7.61
C TYR A 31 -7.48 14.35 8.85
N TRP A 32 -6.43 15.15 9.02
CA TRP A 32 -6.47 16.28 9.96
C TRP A 32 -7.05 17.51 9.26
N ASP A 33 -8.17 18.03 9.77
CA ASP A 33 -8.80 19.25 9.28
C ASP A 33 -8.03 20.46 9.80
N LEU A 34 -7.26 21.11 8.93
CA LEU A 34 -6.43 22.27 9.27
C LEU A 34 -7.25 23.53 9.61
N GLU A 35 -8.47 23.66 9.10
CA GLU A 35 -9.31 24.83 9.38
C GLU A 35 -9.98 24.71 10.75
N ARG A 36 -10.39 23.50 11.11
CA ARG A 36 -11.08 23.21 12.38
C ARG A 36 -10.15 22.72 13.49
N ASP A 37 -8.92 22.39 13.14
CA ASP A 37 -7.90 21.81 14.02
C ASP A 37 -8.40 20.54 14.75
N CYS A 38 -8.94 19.60 13.96
CA CYS A 38 -9.52 18.37 14.49
C CYS A 38 -9.47 17.20 13.49
N VAL A 39 -9.89 16.01 13.94
CA VAL A 39 -10.08 14.86 13.05
C VAL A 39 -11.20 15.13 12.04
N GLY A 40 -10.88 14.99 10.76
CA GLY A 40 -11.80 15.05 9.64
C GLY A 40 -12.25 13.68 9.16
N ASP A 41 -13.48 13.60 8.64
CA ASP A 41 -14.08 12.42 8.00
C ASP A 41 -14.47 12.79 6.56
N SER A 42 -13.96 12.06 5.57
CA SER A 42 -14.29 12.30 4.16
C SER A 42 -15.77 12.06 3.86
N HIS A 43 -16.46 11.26 4.68
CA HIS A 43 -17.89 11.00 4.53
C HIS A 43 -18.78 12.12 5.04
N TRP A 44 -18.26 13.05 5.86
CA TRP A 44 -19.03 14.16 6.41
C TRP A 44 -19.72 14.96 5.30
N HIS A 45 -19.00 15.32 4.24
CA HIS A 45 -19.57 16.09 3.14
C HIS A 45 -20.75 15.41 2.45
N ARG A 46 -20.79 14.07 2.46
CA ARG A 46 -21.90 13.27 1.92
C ARG A 46 -23.03 13.07 2.94
N ASP A 47 -22.68 12.93 4.21
CA ASP A 47 -23.63 12.71 5.30
C ASP A 47 -23.22 13.49 6.56
N PRO A 48 -23.76 14.72 6.74
CA PRO A 48 -23.51 15.54 7.91
C PRO A 48 -23.92 14.96 9.25
N GLN A 49 -24.73 13.90 9.27
CA GLN A 49 -25.14 13.25 10.50
C GLN A 49 -24.10 12.25 11.03
N ARG A 50 -23.05 11.96 10.26
CA ARG A 50 -21.96 11.03 10.63
C ARG A 50 -20.90 11.61 11.58
N HIS A 51 -21.12 12.80 12.15
CA HIS A 51 -20.15 13.43 13.05
C HIS A 51 -19.66 12.47 14.15
N GLY A 52 -18.34 12.42 14.39
CA GLY A 52 -17.71 11.53 15.37
C GLY A 52 -17.70 10.05 14.96
N GLN A 53 -17.59 9.77 13.67
CA GLN A 53 -17.49 8.43 13.11
C GLN A 53 -16.34 8.34 12.10
N ALA A 54 -15.27 9.11 12.29
CA ALA A 54 -14.11 9.04 11.42
C ALA A 54 -13.52 7.63 11.42
N ILE A 55 -13.17 7.16 10.22
CA ILE A 55 -12.71 5.80 9.97
C ILE A 55 -11.24 5.84 9.56
N HIS A 56 -10.43 5.09 10.28
CA HIS A 56 -9.09 4.73 9.86
C HIS A 56 -9.17 3.58 8.84
N ASP A 57 -8.49 3.74 7.71
CA ASP A 57 -8.24 2.69 6.73
C ASP A 57 -6.85 2.92 6.14
N HIS A 58 -5.96 1.93 6.25
CA HIS A 58 -4.69 1.98 5.52
C HIS A 58 -4.94 1.93 4.01
N LEU A 59 -5.01 3.12 3.41
CA LEU A 59 -4.99 3.24 1.95
C LEU A 59 -3.72 2.59 1.38
N ARG A 60 -2.59 2.75 2.09
CA ARG A 60 -1.22 2.43 1.69
C ARG A 60 -0.39 1.99 2.89
N ALA A 61 0.72 1.29 2.64
CA ALA A 61 1.67 0.89 3.66
C ALA A 61 2.45 2.10 4.22
N THR A 62 2.57 2.20 5.54
CA THR A 62 3.41 3.20 6.18
C THR A 62 4.89 2.79 6.07
N PRO A 63 5.79 3.65 5.54
CA PRO A 63 7.20 3.31 5.48
C PRO A 63 7.83 3.32 6.89
N LEU A 64 8.72 2.37 7.18
CA LEU A 64 9.33 2.21 8.51
C LEU A 64 10.06 3.47 9.01
N TRP A 65 10.70 4.22 8.11
CA TRP A 65 11.37 5.47 8.48
C TRP A 65 10.39 6.51 9.04
N LEU A 66 9.13 6.51 8.60
CA LEU A 66 8.13 7.44 9.10
C LEU A 66 7.76 7.10 10.54
N TRP A 67 7.63 5.82 10.87
CA TRP A 67 7.47 5.39 12.26
C TRP A 67 8.64 5.83 13.15
N ASP A 68 9.88 5.64 12.67
CA ASP A 68 11.08 6.10 13.40
C ASP A 68 11.06 7.62 13.61
N LYS A 69 10.66 8.37 12.58
CA LYS A 69 10.58 9.83 12.62
C LYS A 69 9.51 10.31 13.60
N LEU A 70 8.30 9.78 13.54
CA LEU A 70 7.21 10.16 14.44
C LEU A 70 7.56 9.80 15.90
N ALA A 71 8.11 8.60 16.13
CA ALA A 71 8.52 8.18 17.47
C ALA A 71 9.65 9.04 18.05
N SER A 72 10.51 9.63 17.21
CA SER A 72 11.55 10.57 17.67
C SER A 72 10.98 11.88 18.22
N TYR A 73 9.79 12.29 17.76
CA TYR A 73 9.08 13.46 18.27
C TYR A 73 8.15 13.13 19.44
N ASN A 74 7.43 12.02 19.34
CA ASN A 74 6.51 11.54 20.36
C ASN A 74 6.50 10.00 20.38
N PRO A 75 7.31 9.33 21.21
CA PRO A 75 7.37 7.87 21.23
C PRO A 75 6.04 7.21 21.62
N ALA A 76 5.19 7.91 22.38
CA ALA A 76 3.89 7.41 22.78
C ALA A 76 2.89 7.33 21.61
N CYS A 77 3.06 8.10 20.52
CA CYS A 77 2.12 8.05 19.40
C CYS A 77 2.15 6.69 18.70
N LEU A 78 3.34 6.09 18.53
CA LEU A 78 3.47 4.75 17.93
C LEU A 78 2.85 3.67 18.81
N GLU A 79 3.08 3.73 20.12
CA GLU A 79 2.52 2.76 21.06
C GLU A 79 0.98 2.83 21.05
N ARG A 80 0.41 4.04 21.11
CA ARG A 80 -1.03 4.24 21.06
C ARG A 80 -1.65 3.86 19.72
N PHE A 81 -0.95 4.08 18.61
CA PHE A 81 -1.40 3.61 17.31
C PHE A 81 -1.50 2.08 17.29
N ALA A 82 -0.47 1.39 17.78
CA ALA A 82 -0.45 -0.07 17.87
C ALA A 82 -1.53 -0.63 18.80
N GLU A 83 -1.89 0.06 19.89
CA GLU A 83 -3.07 -0.26 20.70
C GLU A 83 -4.36 -0.09 19.89
N GLY A 84 -4.49 1.05 19.20
CA GLY A 84 -5.65 1.38 18.38
C GLY A 84 -5.90 0.40 17.22
N LEU A 85 -4.84 -0.25 16.71
CA LEU A 85 -4.97 -1.30 15.69
C LEU A 85 -5.85 -2.48 16.13
N ASP A 86 -6.02 -2.72 17.44
CA ASP A 86 -6.97 -3.73 17.94
C ASP A 86 -8.42 -3.43 17.51
N ASN A 87 -8.77 -2.16 17.30
CA ASN A 87 -10.12 -1.76 16.86
C ASN A 87 -10.48 -2.21 15.43
N HIS A 88 -9.51 -2.74 14.68
CA HIS A 88 -9.75 -3.38 13.39
C HIS A 88 -10.28 -4.82 13.52
N TRP A 89 -10.27 -5.43 14.70
CA TRP A 89 -11.03 -6.66 14.94
C TRP A 89 -12.53 -6.38 14.98
N THR A 90 -13.35 -7.33 14.55
CA THR A 90 -14.81 -7.14 14.50
C THR A 90 -15.50 -7.55 15.79
N SER A 91 -16.57 -6.83 16.13
CA SER A 91 -17.53 -7.17 17.18
C SER A 91 -18.74 -7.92 16.64
N ASN A 92 -19.61 -8.38 17.56
CA ASN A 92 -20.86 -9.08 17.29
C ASN A 92 -20.70 -10.38 16.48
N ASN A 93 -19.66 -11.15 16.80
CA ASN A 93 -19.50 -12.51 16.31
C ASN A 93 -20.55 -13.42 16.94
N GLU A 94 -21.21 -14.24 16.14
CA GLU A 94 -22.16 -15.25 16.63
C GLU A 94 -21.40 -16.38 17.36
N PRO A 95 -22.04 -17.12 18.29
CA PRO A 95 -21.40 -18.26 18.93
C PRO A 95 -20.88 -19.29 17.92
N GLY A 96 -19.56 -19.49 17.89
CA GLY A 96 -18.88 -20.41 16.95
C GLY A 96 -18.19 -19.71 15.77
N ASP A 97 -18.40 -18.41 15.59
CA ASP A 97 -17.67 -17.63 14.61
C ASP A 97 -16.19 -17.55 14.97
N SER A 98 -15.34 -17.72 13.96
CA SER A 98 -13.92 -17.36 14.09
C SER A 98 -13.79 -15.84 14.16
N PRO A 99 -12.86 -15.31 14.97
CA PRO A 99 -12.61 -13.88 14.99
C PRO A 99 -12.21 -13.37 13.61
N GLU A 100 -12.84 -12.29 13.16
CA GLU A 100 -12.64 -11.65 11.85
C GLU A 100 -12.08 -10.23 12.09
N TYR A 101 -11.17 -9.76 11.21
CA TYR A 101 -10.77 -8.35 11.20
C TYR A 101 -11.43 -7.63 10.03
N ILE A 102 -11.33 -6.31 9.99
CA ILE A 102 -11.79 -5.48 8.88
C ILE A 102 -10.81 -4.33 8.68
N ARG A 103 -10.68 -3.85 7.44
CA ARG A 103 -9.80 -2.72 7.12
C ARG A 103 -10.18 -1.38 7.80
N HIS A 104 -11.37 -1.28 8.40
CA HIS A 104 -11.89 -0.07 9.02
C HIS A 104 -11.78 -0.12 10.55
N GLY A 105 -11.23 0.93 11.15
CA GLY A 105 -11.21 1.14 12.61
C GLY A 105 -11.81 2.50 12.95
N PHE A 106 -12.56 2.61 14.05
CA PHE A 106 -13.06 3.92 14.49
C PHE A 106 -11.93 4.74 15.10
N ILE A 107 -11.73 5.98 14.63
CA ILE A 107 -10.73 6.89 15.17
C ILE A 107 -11.23 7.52 16.47
N ASP A 108 -12.48 7.95 16.47
CA ASP A 108 -13.10 8.71 17.56
C ASP A 108 -13.69 7.82 18.66
N LYS A 109 -13.46 6.50 18.64
CA LYS A 109 -14.05 5.55 19.58
C LYS A 109 -13.12 4.37 19.85
N GLY A 110 -12.95 4.00 21.12
CA GLY A 110 -12.27 2.77 21.53
C GLY A 110 -13.13 1.52 21.40
N GLN A 111 -13.66 1.23 20.20
CA GLN A 111 -14.53 0.07 19.97
C GLN A 111 -14.27 -0.65 18.64
N HIS A 112 -14.49 -1.95 18.64
CA HIS A 112 -14.42 -2.83 17.47
C HIS A 112 -15.55 -2.56 16.48
N HIS A 113 -15.22 -2.53 15.18
CA HIS A 113 -16.22 -2.33 14.13
C HIS A 113 -17.20 -3.52 14.08
N PRO A 114 -18.53 -3.31 13.95
CA PRO A 114 -19.47 -4.42 13.86
C PRO A 114 -19.25 -5.22 12.56
N ARG A 115 -19.44 -6.53 12.65
CA ARG A 115 -19.36 -7.43 11.49
C ARG A 115 -20.43 -7.08 10.45
N GLY A 116 -20.03 -6.99 9.18
CA GLY A 116 -20.91 -6.70 8.05
C GLY A 116 -21.28 -7.94 7.22
N ALA A 117 -22.04 -7.74 6.13
CA ALA A 117 -22.36 -8.82 5.18
C ALA A 117 -21.11 -9.36 4.46
N ARG A 118 -20.14 -8.47 4.19
CA ARG A 118 -18.80 -8.78 3.70
C ARG A 118 -17.78 -8.60 4.82
N SER A 119 -16.68 -9.35 4.80
CA SER A 119 -15.60 -9.22 5.78
C SER A 119 -14.78 -7.96 5.58
N CYS A 120 -14.51 -7.56 4.33
CA CYS A 120 -13.69 -6.38 4.01
C CYS A 120 -12.29 -6.44 4.66
N ASP A 121 -11.75 -7.64 4.84
CA ASP A 121 -10.57 -7.99 5.62
C ASP A 121 -9.35 -8.25 4.73
N PHE A 122 -9.15 -7.44 3.71
CA PHE A 122 -8.17 -7.66 2.64
C PHE A 122 -6.77 -8.10 3.13
N PRO A 123 -6.15 -9.16 2.54
CA PRO A 123 -4.84 -9.66 2.97
C PRO A 123 -3.74 -8.61 3.09
N ARG A 124 -3.73 -7.61 2.21
CA ARG A 124 -2.72 -6.53 2.24
C ARG A 124 -2.75 -5.75 3.56
N HIS A 125 -3.94 -5.46 4.08
CA HIS A 125 -4.12 -4.76 5.35
C HIS A 125 -3.60 -5.55 6.53
N GLY A 126 -3.80 -6.88 6.53
CA GLY A 126 -3.22 -7.76 7.54
C GLY A 126 -1.69 -7.67 7.55
N GLY A 127 -1.07 -7.53 6.38
CA GLY A 127 0.36 -7.27 6.23
C GLY A 127 0.80 -5.95 6.88
N PHE A 128 0.07 -4.86 6.64
CA PHE A 128 0.38 -3.56 7.23
C PHE A 128 0.28 -3.59 8.76
N PHE A 129 -0.80 -4.18 9.29
CA PHE A 129 -0.98 -4.30 10.73
C PHE A 129 0.14 -5.12 11.38
N ILE A 130 0.57 -6.23 10.75
CA ILE A 130 1.72 -7.01 11.23
C ILE A 130 2.99 -6.14 11.28
N LEU A 131 3.26 -5.38 10.22
CA LEU A 131 4.46 -4.54 10.15
C LEU A 131 4.45 -3.46 11.24
N ASP A 132 3.31 -2.80 11.43
CA ASP A 132 3.13 -1.73 12.40
C ASP A 132 3.23 -2.26 13.84
N TRP A 133 2.56 -3.38 14.16
CA TRP A 133 2.72 -4.04 15.46
C TRP A 133 4.15 -4.52 15.70
N CYS A 134 4.84 -5.09 14.69
CA CYS A 134 6.24 -5.49 14.82
C CYS A 134 7.15 -4.30 15.09
N ARG A 135 6.90 -3.15 14.45
CA ARG A 135 7.65 -1.92 14.71
C ARG A 135 7.43 -1.41 16.13
N ALA A 136 6.18 -1.41 16.60
CA ALA A 136 5.84 -1.04 17.97
C ALA A 136 6.43 -2.00 19.00
N TYR A 137 6.33 -3.32 18.77
CA TYR A 137 6.92 -4.35 19.63
C TYR A 137 8.44 -4.21 19.74
N ARG A 138 9.13 -3.89 18.64
CA ARG A 138 10.58 -3.61 18.66
C ARG A 138 10.94 -2.43 19.55
N GLN A 139 10.07 -1.42 19.66
CA GLN A 139 10.27 -0.26 20.54
C GLN A 139 9.89 -0.60 22.00
N THR A 140 8.72 -1.20 22.20
CA THR A 140 8.19 -1.59 23.50
C THR A 140 7.71 -3.04 23.41
N PRO A 141 8.47 -4.04 23.91
CA PRO A 141 8.17 -5.46 23.73
C PRO A 141 7.02 -5.96 24.63
N ARG A 142 5.83 -5.42 24.41
CA ARG A 142 4.62 -5.76 25.17
C ARG A 142 4.01 -7.09 24.71
N ALA A 143 3.43 -7.83 25.66
CA ALA A 143 2.89 -9.16 25.40
C ALA A 143 1.60 -9.14 24.54
N ASP A 144 0.78 -8.10 24.70
CA ASP A 144 -0.42 -7.87 23.89
C ASP A 144 -0.09 -7.60 22.42
N PHE A 145 0.94 -6.79 22.13
CA PHE A 145 1.41 -6.61 20.75
C PHE A 145 1.88 -7.92 20.13
N LEU A 146 2.63 -8.73 20.88
CA LEU A 146 3.08 -10.03 20.40
C LEU A 146 1.90 -10.98 20.08
N GLU A 147 0.86 -10.95 20.90
CA GLU A 147 -0.35 -11.74 20.67
C GLU A 147 -1.07 -11.29 19.39
N GLN A 148 -1.20 -9.97 19.15
CA GLN A 148 -1.78 -9.44 17.92
C GLN A 148 -1.00 -9.86 16.68
N ILE A 149 0.33 -9.79 16.73
CA ILE A 149 1.20 -10.23 15.64
C ILE A 149 0.95 -11.71 15.33
N ARG A 150 0.95 -12.58 16.34
CA ARG A 150 0.69 -14.03 16.15
C ARG A 150 -0.68 -14.27 15.53
N ARG A 151 -1.71 -13.65 16.10
CA ARG A 151 -3.09 -13.80 15.64
C ARG A 151 -3.25 -13.37 14.18
N MET A 152 -2.67 -12.25 13.77
CA MET A 152 -2.77 -11.77 12.39
C MET A 152 -1.93 -12.62 11.42
N VAL A 153 -0.74 -13.07 11.84
CA VAL A 153 0.07 -14.02 11.05
C VAL A 153 -0.69 -15.32 10.80
N ASP A 154 -1.44 -15.82 11.79
CA ASP A 154 -2.26 -17.03 11.74
C ASP A 154 -3.55 -16.89 10.93
N TYR A 155 -4.14 -15.69 10.91
CA TYR A 155 -5.46 -15.45 10.34
C TYR A 155 -5.62 -15.95 8.89
N TRP A 156 -4.72 -15.51 8.00
CA TRP A 156 -4.81 -15.82 6.57
C TRP A 156 -4.26 -17.19 6.21
N TRP A 157 -3.49 -17.83 7.10
CA TRP A 157 -2.81 -19.07 6.80
C TRP A 157 -3.79 -20.18 6.36
N PRO A 158 -4.83 -20.55 7.12
CA PRO A 158 -5.71 -21.66 6.75
C PRO A 158 -6.61 -21.36 5.53
N MET A 159 -6.73 -20.11 5.10
CA MET A 159 -7.68 -19.68 4.07
C MET A 159 -7.13 -19.74 2.64
N ARG A 160 -5.82 -19.96 2.51
CA ARG A 160 -5.15 -20.15 1.21
C ARG A 160 -5.73 -21.33 0.43
N ASP A 161 -5.65 -21.27 -0.89
CA ASP A 161 -5.88 -22.45 -1.72
C ASP A 161 -4.62 -23.30 -1.89
N GLU A 162 -4.72 -24.40 -2.64
CA GLU A 162 -3.60 -25.33 -2.90
C GLU A 162 -2.41 -24.70 -3.63
N ARG A 163 -2.62 -23.55 -4.30
CA ARG A 163 -1.55 -22.79 -4.95
C ARG A 163 -0.85 -21.87 -3.96
N GLY A 164 -1.47 -21.56 -2.82
CA GLY A 164 -1.03 -20.55 -1.88
C GLY A 164 -1.67 -19.18 -2.12
N LEU A 165 -2.67 -19.07 -2.99
CA LEU A 165 -3.39 -17.82 -3.22
C LEU A 165 -4.45 -17.56 -2.15
N LEU A 166 -4.64 -16.28 -1.83
CA LEU A 166 -5.67 -15.81 -0.92
C LEU A 166 -6.85 -15.25 -1.70
N LEU A 167 -8.04 -15.41 -1.13
CA LEU A 167 -9.24 -14.69 -1.55
C LEU A 167 -9.01 -13.18 -1.40
N ILE A 168 -9.76 -12.40 -2.18
CA ILE A 168 -9.80 -10.95 -2.00
C ILE A 168 -10.20 -10.57 -0.58
N GLU A 169 -11.17 -11.27 0.01
CA GLU A 169 -11.62 -11.15 1.39
C GLU A 169 -12.12 -12.52 1.88
N SER A 170 -12.10 -12.79 3.17
CA SER A 170 -12.38 -14.13 3.72
C SER A 170 -13.84 -14.53 3.59
N ARG A 171 -14.76 -13.56 3.55
CA ARG A 171 -16.20 -13.80 3.49
C ARG A 171 -16.90 -12.77 2.61
N THR A 172 -17.58 -13.29 1.61
CA THR A 172 -18.41 -12.52 0.67
C THR A 172 -19.72 -13.27 0.42
N PRO A 173 -20.88 -12.58 0.38
CA PRO A 173 -22.13 -13.18 -0.08
C PRO A 173 -22.00 -13.84 -1.46
N VAL A 174 -22.71 -14.95 -1.67
CA VAL A 174 -22.55 -15.83 -2.86
C VAL A 174 -23.01 -15.15 -4.15
N GLU A 175 -23.97 -14.23 -4.01
CA GLU A 175 -24.51 -13.41 -5.09
C GLU A 175 -23.53 -12.35 -5.61
N ASP A 176 -22.52 -11.98 -4.83
CA ASP A 176 -21.48 -11.05 -5.27
C ASP A 176 -20.46 -11.81 -6.13
N GLY A 177 -20.80 -12.01 -7.40
CA GLY A 177 -19.95 -12.69 -8.36
C GLY A 177 -18.61 -11.98 -8.63
N HIS A 178 -18.41 -10.74 -8.18
CA HIS A 178 -17.11 -10.07 -8.31
C HIS A 178 -16.14 -10.51 -7.21
N PHE A 179 -16.59 -10.54 -5.95
CA PHE A 179 -15.75 -10.86 -4.79
C PHE A 179 -15.82 -12.35 -4.39
N HIS A 180 -16.98 -13.00 -4.51
CA HIS A 180 -17.18 -14.38 -4.09
C HIS A 180 -16.34 -15.35 -4.91
N GLY A 181 -15.57 -16.19 -4.20
CA GLY A 181 -14.69 -17.18 -4.82
C GLY A 181 -13.59 -16.55 -5.70
N THR A 182 -13.21 -15.29 -5.45
CA THR A 182 -12.21 -14.57 -6.23
C THR A 182 -10.93 -14.41 -5.42
N ASN A 183 -9.81 -14.87 -5.97
CA ASN A 183 -8.47 -14.65 -5.44
C ASN A 183 -7.92 -13.29 -5.89
N ALA A 184 -7.08 -12.68 -5.04
CA ALA A 184 -6.37 -11.44 -5.34
C ALA A 184 -4.84 -11.65 -5.24
N PRO A 185 -4.17 -12.02 -6.36
CA PRO A 185 -2.73 -12.32 -6.35
C PRO A 185 -1.88 -11.15 -5.83
N GLY A 186 -2.18 -9.91 -6.24
CA GLY A 186 -1.45 -8.73 -5.77
C GLY A 186 -1.54 -8.51 -4.25
N GLN A 187 -2.70 -8.77 -3.64
CA GLN A 187 -2.88 -8.68 -2.19
C GLN A 187 -2.16 -9.81 -1.46
N THR A 188 -2.15 -11.02 -2.05
CA THR A 188 -1.38 -12.17 -1.55
C THR A 188 0.11 -11.82 -1.50
N LEU A 189 0.65 -11.21 -2.55
CA LEU A 189 2.04 -10.76 -2.59
C LEU A 189 2.31 -9.63 -1.58
N SER A 190 1.41 -8.65 -1.46
CA SER A 190 1.57 -7.53 -0.50
C SER A 190 1.68 -8.03 0.95
N LEU A 191 0.84 -9.00 1.34
CA LEU A 191 0.98 -9.69 2.63
C LEU A 191 2.34 -10.42 2.75
N ALA A 192 2.74 -11.16 1.72
CA ALA A 192 3.99 -11.90 1.71
C ALA A 192 5.20 -10.99 1.95
N VAL A 193 5.27 -9.86 1.25
CA VAL A 193 6.36 -8.89 1.37
C VAL A 193 6.34 -8.20 2.73
N SER A 194 5.15 -7.90 3.27
CA SER A 194 5.02 -7.33 4.60
C SER A 194 5.53 -8.29 5.69
N LEU A 195 5.28 -9.60 5.55
CA LEU A 195 5.85 -10.64 6.42
C LEU A 195 7.38 -10.69 6.33
N LEU A 196 7.95 -10.54 5.13
CA LEU A 196 9.41 -10.53 4.93
C LEU A 196 10.07 -9.32 5.59
N GLU A 197 9.45 -8.14 5.52
CA GLU A 197 9.93 -6.92 6.18
C GLU A 197 9.72 -6.95 7.69
N ALA A 198 8.63 -7.56 8.17
CA ALA A 198 8.33 -7.65 9.59
C ALA A 198 9.21 -8.67 10.33
N ALA A 199 9.51 -9.81 9.70
CA ALA A 199 10.32 -10.88 10.29
C ALA A 199 11.65 -10.41 10.92
N PRO A 200 12.52 -9.60 10.26
CA PRO A 200 13.75 -9.12 10.87
C PRO A 200 13.54 -8.18 12.06
N LEU A 201 12.39 -7.49 12.16
CA LEU A 201 12.13 -6.56 13.28
C LEU A 201 11.96 -7.28 14.62
N ILE A 202 11.53 -8.54 14.60
CA ILE A 202 11.23 -9.33 15.81
C ILE A 202 12.13 -10.56 15.96
N ALA A 203 13.05 -10.82 15.02
CA ALA A 203 13.83 -12.05 14.96
C ALA A 203 14.72 -12.28 16.19
N GLU A 204 15.22 -11.22 16.83
CA GLU A 204 16.04 -11.32 18.03
C GLU A 204 15.23 -11.79 19.26
N GLY A 205 14.01 -11.27 19.42
CA GLY A 205 13.16 -11.58 20.58
C GLY A 205 12.26 -12.81 20.39
N VAL A 206 11.82 -13.09 19.16
CA VAL A 206 10.84 -14.14 18.85
C VAL A 206 11.22 -14.89 17.55
N PRO A 207 12.37 -15.59 17.54
CA PRO A 207 12.94 -16.18 16.33
C PRO A 207 12.00 -17.17 15.62
N ASP A 208 11.23 -17.96 16.37
CA ASP A 208 10.30 -18.95 15.80
C ASP A 208 9.15 -18.30 15.02
N LEU A 209 8.63 -17.17 15.53
CA LEU A 209 7.59 -16.41 14.84
C LEU A 209 8.16 -15.74 13.59
N ALA A 210 9.38 -15.19 13.66
CA ALA A 210 10.05 -14.65 12.49
C ALA A 210 10.33 -15.74 11.43
N ALA A 211 10.69 -16.96 11.84
CA ALA A 211 10.84 -18.10 10.93
C ALA A 211 9.49 -18.47 10.28
N THR A 212 8.42 -18.51 11.06
CA THR A 212 7.05 -18.73 10.57
C THR A 212 6.63 -17.67 9.54
N MET A 213 6.91 -16.39 9.80
CA MET A 213 6.63 -15.31 8.85
C MET A 213 7.34 -15.54 7.50
N ARG A 214 8.61 -15.94 7.51
CA ARG A 214 9.38 -16.24 6.28
C ARG A 214 8.84 -17.45 5.53
N GLU A 215 8.50 -18.52 6.24
CA GLU A 215 7.89 -19.72 5.65
C GLU A 215 6.59 -19.36 4.93
N ARG A 216 5.69 -18.63 5.61
CA ARG A 216 4.39 -18.25 5.05
C ARG A 216 4.53 -17.26 3.91
N ALA A 217 5.43 -16.29 4.02
CA ALA A 217 5.75 -15.39 2.93
C ALA A 217 6.20 -16.16 1.67
N SER A 218 7.07 -17.17 1.81
CA SER A 218 7.49 -18.00 0.69
C SER A 218 6.30 -18.70 0.03
N ALA A 219 5.36 -19.24 0.81
CA ALA A 219 4.17 -19.89 0.26
C ALA A 219 3.25 -18.90 -0.48
N TYR A 220 3.11 -17.67 0.02
CA TYR A 220 2.32 -16.63 -0.63
C TYR A 220 2.99 -16.07 -1.91
N VAL A 221 4.32 -15.94 -1.92
CA VAL A 221 5.08 -15.62 -3.15
C VAL A 221 4.87 -16.70 -4.21
N GLU A 222 4.95 -17.98 -3.85
CA GLU A 222 4.63 -19.08 -4.77
C GLU A 222 3.18 -18.99 -5.28
N GLY A 223 2.23 -18.67 -4.41
CA GLY A 223 0.84 -18.44 -4.78
C GLY A 223 0.70 -17.36 -5.85
N PHE A 224 1.28 -16.18 -5.62
CA PHE A 224 1.31 -15.09 -6.59
C PHE A 224 1.90 -15.53 -7.93
N LEU A 225 3.06 -16.22 -7.93
CA LEU A 225 3.72 -16.67 -9.16
C LEU A 225 2.95 -17.78 -9.89
N ARG A 226 2.03 -18.49 -9.23
CA ARG A 226 1.13 -19.50 -9.81
C ARG A 226 -0.22 -18.95 -10.27
N ALA A 227 -0.51 -17.68 -10.01
CA ALA A 227 -1.66 -17.03 -10.62
C ALA A 227 -1.50 -16.97 -12.15
N PRO A 228 -2.60 -16.86 -12.92
CA PRO A 228 -2.59 -17.01 -14.38
C PRO A 228 -2.04 -15.76 -15.10
N HIS A 229 -0.88 -15.26 -14.65
CA HIS A 229 -0.14 -14.19 -15.31
C HIS A 229 0.48 -14.71 -16.61
N GLU A 230 0.56 -13.84 -17.62
CA GLU A 230 1.41 -14.04 -18.79
C GLU A 230 2.19 -12.73 -19.03
N PRO A 231 3.22 -12.44 -18.20
CA PRO A 231 3.89 -11.13 -18.21
C PRO A 231 4.49 -10.77 -19.57
N GLU A 232 5.05 -11.75 -20.29
CA GLU A 232 5.62 -11.57 -21.62
C GLU A 232 4.56 -11.17 -22.66
N ALA A 233 3.31 -11.61 -22.47
CA ALA A 233 2.17 -11.20 -23.29
C ALA A 233 1.53 -9.89 -22.80
N GLY A 234 2.01 -9.32 -21.69
CA GLY A 234 1.44 -8.13 -21.05
C GLY A 234 0.18 -8.42 -20.22
N ILE A 235 -0.05 -9.68 -19.82
CA ILE A 235 -1.21 -10.07 -19.01
C ILE A 235 -0.80 -10.10 -17.54
N PHE A 236 -1.23 -9.08 -16.79
CA PHE A 236 -1.03 -8.95 -15.36
C PHE A 236 -2.38 -9.12 -14.64
N VAL A 237 -2.50 -10.14 -13.79
CA VAL A 237 -3.78 -10.52 -13.18
C VAL A 237 -4.02 -9.73 -11.90
N LEU A 238 -5.10 -8.94 -11.89
CA LEU A 238 -5.62 -8.30 -10.69
C LEU A 238 -6.42 -9.28 -9.85
N LEU A 239 -7.33 -10.02 -10.50
CA LEU A 239 -8.24 -10.98 -9.88
C LEU A 239 -8.34 -12.24 -10.72
N CYS A 240 -8.39 -13.40 -10.08
CA CYS A 240 -8.70 -14.68 -10.72
C CYS A 240 -9.74 -15.48 -9.93
N LYS A 241 -10.53 -16.30 -10.62
CA LYS A 241 -11.44 -17.22 -9.96
C LYS A 241 -10.67 -18.34 -9.27
N ARG A 242 -11.02 -18.57 -8.00
CA ARG A 242 -10.43 -19.65 -7.20
C ARG A 242 -10.70 -20.99 -7.87
N GLU A 243 -11.94 -21.23 -8.31
CA GLU A 243 -12.27 -22.36 -9.16
C GLU A 243 -11.66 -22.17 -10.57
N GLY A 244 -10.91 -23.16 -11.04
CA GLY A 244 -10.36 -23.17 -12.40
C GLY A 244 -9.18 -22.23 -12.67
N ASN A 245 -8.81 -21.34 -11.75
CA ASN A 245 -7.71 -20.37 -11.94
C ASN A 245 -7.89 -19.44 -13.15
N THR A 246 -9.13 -19.09 -13.52
CA THR A 246 -9.37 -18.26 -14.70
C THR A 246 -9.24 -16.78 -14.37
N ILE A 247 -8.71 -15.99 -15.31
CA ILE A 247 -8.58 -14.55 -15.15
C ILE A 247 -9.99 -13.93 -15.04
N HIS A 248 -10.24 -13.21 -13.96
CA HIS A 248 -11.47 -12.45 -13.73
C HIS A 248 -11.27 -10.98 -14.07
N GLN A 249 -10.10 -10.41 -13.75
CA GLN A 249 -9.75 -9.04 -14.06
C GLN A 249 -8.23 -8.88 -14.23
N GLN A 250 -7.83 -8.07 -15.21
CA GLN A 250 -6.43 -7.70 -15.46
C GLN A 250 -6.12 -6.32 -14.90
N MET A 251 -4.86 -6.10 -14.52
CA MET A 251 -4.33 -4.79 -14.20
C MET A 251 -4.10 -4.00 -15.49
N PRO A 252 -4.50 -2.73 -15.56
CA PRO A 252 -4.07 -1.86 -16.63
C PRO A 252 -2.58 -1.51 -16.50
N VAL A 253 -1.94 -1.11 -17.60
CA VAL A 253 -0.68 -0.36 -17.54
C VAL A 253 -0.95 1.09 -17.14
N TRP A 254 -2.00 1.68 -17.72
CA TRP A 254 -2.43 3.06 -17.50
C TRP A 254 -3.93 3.15 -17.25
N GLY A 255 -4.36 4.10 -16.42
CA GLY A 255 -5.79 4.39 -16.21
C GLY A 255 -6.38 3.55 -15.09
N SER A 256 -5.66 3.44 -13.98
CA SER A 256 -6.17 2.88 -12.75
C SER A 256 -7.40 3.67 -12.26
N VAL A 257 -8.28 2.97 -11.57
CA VAL A 257 -9.47 3.54 -10.93
C VAL A 257 -9.60 2.93 -9.55
N TYR A 258 -10.54 3.43 -8.75
CA TYR A 258 -10.77 2.90 -7.42
C TYR A 258 -11.00 1.38 -7.44
N GLY A 259 -10.18 0.64 -6.67
CA GLY A 259 -10.19 -0.83 -6.62
C GLY A 259 -9.46 -1.55 -7.77
N VAL A 260 -8.90 -0.83 -8.75
CA VAL A 260 -8.18 -1.39 -9.89
C VAL A 260 -6.81 -0.73 -9.99
N TRP A 261 -5.74 -1.48 -9.67
CA TRP A 261 -4.38 -0.93 -9.60
C TRP A 261 -3.62 -1.11 -10.92
N PRO A 262 -2.69 -0.18 -11.25
CA PRO A 262 -1.86 -0.34 -12.43
C PRO A 262 -0.79 -1.43 -12.21
N ALA A 263 -0.28 -2.03 -13.28
CA ALA A 263 0.72 -3.10 -13.18
C ALA A 263 2.00 -2.67 -12.44
N SER A 264 2.39 -1.38 -12.54
CA SER A 264 3.53 -0.82 -11.79
C SER A 264 3.40 -0.94 -10.28
N TYR A 265 2.18 -0.87 -9.75
CA TYR A 265 1.89 -1.05 -8.33
C TYR A 265 2.41 -2.39 -7.83
N VAL A 266 2.04 -3.47 -8.52
CA VAL A 266 2.47 -4.83 -8.15
C VAL A 266 3.91 -5.09 -8.57
N ALA A 267 4.40 -4.46 -9.65
CA ALA A 267 5.79 -4.58 -10.08
C ALA A 267 6.77 -4.07 -9.02
N LEU A 268 6.47 -2.92 -8.40
CA LEU A 268 7.27 -2.38 -7.31
C LEU A 268 7.26 -3.30 -6.09
N THR A 269 6.11 -3.90 -5.76
CA THR A 269 6.02 -4.94 -4.72
C THR A 269 6.85 -6.18 -5.07
N CYS A 270 6.88 -6.60 -6.34
CA CYS A 270 7.77 -7.67 -6.82
C CYS A 270 9.26 -7.30 -6.64
N LEU A 271 9.67 -6.06 -6.93
CA LEU A 271 11.06 -5.63 -6.73
C LEU A 271 11.45 -5.58 -5.26
N LEU A 272 10.54 -5.17 -4.38
CA LEU A 272 10.77 -5.27 -2.95
C LEU A 272 10.91 -6.74 -2.51
N GLY A 273 10.00 -7.62 -2.94
CA GLY A 273 10.11 -9.05 -2.68
C GLY A 273 11.41 -9.66 -3.22
N TYR A 274 11.86 -9.24 -4.40
CA TYR A 274 13.15 -9.64 -4.97
C TYR A 274 14.32 -9.20 -4.09
N ARG A 275 14.34 -7.97 -3.59
CA ARG A 275 15.40 -7.50 -2.68
C ARG A 275 15.47 -8.32 -1.39
N GLN A 276 14.33 -8.78 -0.89
CA GLN A 276 14.26 -9.58 0.34
C GLN A 276 14.65 -11.05 0.15
N THR A 277 14.47 -11.61 -1.06
CA THR A 277 14.56 -13.06 -1.29
C THR A 277 15.58 -13.49 -2.33
N GLY A 278 15.97 -12.59 -3.24
CA GLY A 278 16.73 -12.91 -4.44
C GLY A 278 15.95 -13.67 -5.51
N ASP A 279 14.62 -13.86 -5.38
CA ASP A 279 13.83 -14.63 -6.34
C ASP A 279 13.71 -13.92 -7.69
N ARG A 280 14.49 -14.41 -8.66
CA ARG A 280 14.57 -13.84 -10.01
C ARG A 280 13.25 -13.88 -10.78
N ARG A 281 12.27 -14.70 -10.37
CA ARG A 281 10.94 -14.72 -11.00
C ARG A 281 10.15 -13.45 -10.70
N LEU A 282 10.29 -12.89 -9.49
CA LEU A 282 9.70 -11.59 -9.13
C LEU A 282 10.34 -10.46 -9.95
N LEU A 283 11.66 -10.48 -10.10
CA LEU A 283 12.37 -9.52 -10.96
C LEU A 283 11.92 -9.64 -12.42
N ALA A 284 11.76 -10.85 -12.95
CA ALA A 284 11.28 -11.07 -14.32
C ALA A 284 9.86 -10.51 -14.52
N TRP A 285 8.95 -10.72 -13.56
CA TRP A 285 7.61 -10.14 -13.57
C TRP A 285 7.66 -8.61 -13.62
N ALA A 286 8.48 -7.99 -12.76
CA ALA A 286 8.63 -6.54 -12.70
C ALA A 286 9.24 -5.95 -13.98
N ARG A 287 10.23 -6.63 -14.58
CA ARG A 287 10.82 -6.24 -15.87
C ARG A 287 9.77 -6.25 -16.98
N ALA A 288 8.98 -7.31 -17.06
CA ALA A 288 7.92 -7.42 -18.08
C ALA A 288 6.91 -6.26 -17.97
N ALA A 289 6.52 -5.88 -16.74
CA ALA A 289 5.71 -4.68 -16.52
C ALA A 289 6.45 -3.40 -16.95
N GLY A 290 7.72 -3.24 -16.57
CA GLY A 290 8.56 -2.09 -16.97
C GLY A 290 8.67 -1.93 -18.48
N GLU A 291 8.82 -3.03 -19.23
CA GLU A 291 8.84 -3.01 -20.70
C GLU A 291 7.55 -2.43 -21.30
N ARG A 292 6.40 -2.65 -20.64
CA ARG A 292 5.13 -2.03 -21.07
C ARG A 292 5.19 -0.52 -20.88
N TYR A 293 5.67 -0.04 -19.73
CA TYR A 293 5.80 1.40 -19.46
C TYR A 293 6.79 2.12 -20.40
N VAL A 294 7.83 1.43 -20.88
CA VAL A 294 8.75 1.97 -21.89
C VAL A 294 8.08 2.07 -23.27
N ARG A 295 7.23 1.10 -23.63
CA ARG A 295 6.68 0.98 -25.00
C ARG A 295 5.33 1.67 -25.18
N GLU A 296 4.50 1.68 -24.14
CA GLU A 296 3.13 2.17 -24.21
C GLU A 296 3.05 3.63 -23.77
N PRO A 297 2.67 4.56 -24.67
CA PRO A 297 2.46 5.94 -24.27
C PRO A 297 1.23 6.05 -23.36
N LEU A 298 1.18 7.15 -22.60
CA LEU A 298 -0.01 7.50 -21.83
C LEU A 298 -1.22 7.63 -22.78
N PRO A 299 -2.32 6.90 -22.54
CA PRO A 299 -3.44 6.85 -23.48
C PRO A 299 -4.18 8.19 -23.55
N ALA A 300 -4.43 8.66 -24.78
CA ALA A 300 -5.22 9.86 -25.01
C ALA A 300 -6.68 9.67 -24.55
N GLY A 301 -7.25 10.68 -23.91
CA GLY A 301 -8.66 10.68 -23.48
C GLY A 301 -8.97 9.84 -22.24
N VAL A 302 -7.96 9.25 -21.60
CA VAL A 302 -8.11 8.57 -20.30
C VAL A 302 -7.58 9.49 -19.20
N GLN A 303 -8.36 9.66 -18.13
CA GLN A 303 -7.92 10.43 -16.96
C GLN A 303 -6.99 9.57 -16.10
N VAL A 304 -5.75 9.40 -16.56
CA VAL A 304 -4.73 8.60 -15.87
C VAL A 304 -4.32 9.30 -14.56
N PRO A 305 -4.50 8.67 -13.38
CA PRO A 305 -4.08 9.26 -12.11
C PRO A 305 -2.57 9.55 -12.05
N ALA A 306 -2.18 10.58 -11.31
CA ALA A 306 -0.77 10.92 -11.09
C ALA A 306 -0.01 9.77 -10.41
N MET A 307 -0.71 8.94 -9.63
CA MET A 307 -0.19 7.70 -9.05
C MET A 307 0.35 6.76 -10.14
N ASP A 308 -0.39 6.49 -11.22
CA ASP A 308 0.04 5.58 -12.28
C ASP A 308 1.33 6.06 -12.93
N ALA A 309 1.36 7.36 -13.25
CA ALA A 309 2.51 8.05 -13.80
C ALA A 309 3.74 7.96 -12.87
N GLY A 310 3.54 8.24 -11.59
CA GLY A 310 4.58 8.17 -10.57
C GLY A 310 5.12 6.78 -10.31
N LEU A 311 4.24 5.78 -10.20
CA LEU A 311 4.62 4.38 -10.00
C LEU A 311 5.30 3.81 -11.25
N GLY A 312 4.88 4.19 -12.45
CA GLY A 312 5.57 3.85 -13.70
C GLY A 312 7.00 4.40 -13.73
N LEU A 313 7.19 5.68 -13.42
CA LEU A 313 8.53 6.29 -13.27
C LEU A 313 9.35 5.60 -12.18
N GLY A 314 8.75 5.39 -11.01
CA GLY A 314 9.35 4.70 -9.88
C GLY A 314 9.84 3.32 -10.27
N LEU A 315 9.03 2.54 -11.00
CA LEU A 315 9.39 1.21 -11.49
C LEU A 315 10.61 1.23 -12.41
N LEU A 316 10.64 2.12 -13.40
CA LEU A 316 11.77 2.20 -14.34
C LEU A 316 13.06 2.63 -13.63
N ALA A 317 12.97 3.63 -12.75
CA ALA A 317 14.09 4.07 -11.95
C ALA A 317 14.58 2.96 -10.99
N ASP A 318 13.67 2.14 -10.46
CA ASP A 318 14.00 1.03 -9.56
C ASP A 318 14.60 -0.18 -10.31
N LEU A 319 14.12 -0.47 -11.51
CA LEU A 319 14.73 -1.46 -12.40
C LEU A 319 16.16 -1.09 -12.79
N TYR A 320 16.44 0.20 -13.02
CA TYR A 320 17.81 0.68 -13.22
C TYR A 320 18.69 0.37 -12.00
N ASP A 321 18.22 0.69 -10.80
CA ASP A 321 18.96 0.45 -9.56
C ASP A 321 19.25 -1.04 -9.32
N VAL A 322 18.26 -1.90 -9.59
CA VAL A 322 18.41 -3.36 -9.42
C VAL A 322 19.31 -4.00 -10.47
N THR A 323 19.27 -3.54 -11.72
CA THR A 323 19.88 -4.25 -12.85
C THR A 323 21.15 -3.58 -13.39
N GLY A 324 21.32 -2.28 -13.15
CA GLY A 324 22.35 -1.45 -13.77
C GLY A 324 22.16 -1.19 -15.27
N GLU A 325 21.04 -1.61 -15.87
CA GLU A 325 20.80 -1.47 -17.31
C GLU A 325 20.32 -0.05 -17.64
N ALA A 326 21.13 0.71 -18.38
CA ALA A 326 20.88 2.11 -18.72
C ALA A 326 19.55 2.36 -19.45
N SER A 327 19.06 1.38 -20.21
CA SER A 327 17.78 1.48 -20.94
C SER A 327 16.59 1.76 -20.03
N TRP A 328 16.63 1.34 -18.76
CA TRP A 328 15.58 1.65 -17.81
C TRP A 328 15.59 3.12 -17.39
N LEU A 329 16.76 3.69 -17.15
CA LEU A 329 16.90 5.11 -16.80
C LEU A 329 16.56 5.99 -18.00
N GLU A 330 17.02 5.63 -19.20
CA GLU A 330 16.63 6.30 -20.46
C GLU A 330 15.12 6.27 -20.67
N GLY A 331 14.47 5.12 -20.43
CA GLY A 331 13.02 4.99 -20.47
C GLY A 331 12.32 5.87 -19.44
N ALA A 332 12.84 5.94 -18.20
CA ALA A 332 12.31 6.81 -17.15
C ALA A 332 12.42 8.29 -17.53
N GLN A 333 13.53 8.71 -18.14
CA GLN A 333 13.73 10.08 -18.64
C GLN A 333 12.72 10.43 -19.74
N GLY A 334 12.60 9.57 -20.75
CA GLY A 334 11.64 9.79 -21.84
C GLY A 334 10.19 9.83 -21.35
N LEU A 335 9.84 8.97 -20.38
CA LEU A 335 8.54 9.01 -19.73
C LEU A 335 8.35 10.31 -18.93
N ALA A 336 9.34 10.76 -18.17
CA ALA A 336 9.27 12.02 -17.41
C ALA A 336 9.04 13.23 -18.32
N GLU A 337 9.75 13.32 -19.46
CA GLU A 337 9.57 14.37 -20.46
C GLU A 337 8.13 14.42 -21.00
N ALA A 338 7.51 13.26 -21.22
CA ALA A 338 6.13 13.17 -21.67
C ALA A 338 5.11 13.54 -20.58
N LEU A 339 5.39 13.20 -19.32
CA LEU A 339 4.47 13.41 -18.19
C LEU A 339 4.47 14.84 -17.66
N LEU A 340 5.63 15.53 -17.66
CA LEU A 340 5.76 16.89 -17.13
C LEU A 340 4.70 17.86 -17.67
N PRO A 341 4.49 18.03 -18.99
CA PRO A 341 3.47 18.96 -19.50
C PRO A 341 2.02 18.52 -19.19
N ILE A 342 1.78 17.24 -18.90
CA ILE A 342 0.45 16.71 -18.59
C ILE A 342 0.08 17.02 -17.14
N TYR A 343 1.03 16.79 -16.23
CA TYR A 343 0.77 16.90 -14.80
C TYR A 343 1.17 18.24 -14.20
N TYR A 344 2.00 19.02 -14.89
CA TYR A 344 2.32 20.42 -14.58
C TYR A 344 1.90 21.33 -15.73
N PRO A 345 0.60 21.40 -16.07
CA PRO A 345 0.14 22.25 -17.15
C PRO A 345 0.44 23.72 -16.85
N GLU A 346 0.72 24.48 -17.91
CA GLU A 346 0.77 25.94 -17.80
C GLU A 346 -0.65 26.49 -17.62
N VAL A 347 -0.88 27.20 -16.51
CA VAL A 347 -2.14 27.89 -16.22
C VAL A 347 -1.86 29.39 -16.18
N GLY A 348 -2.44 30.14 -17.12
CA GLY A 348 -2.26 31.60 -17.19
C GLY A 348 -0.83 32.06 -17.47
N GLY A 349 -0.05 31.26 -18.22
CA GLY A 349 1.35 31.56 -18.56
C GLY A 349 2.35 31.29 -17.43
N ARG A 350 1.96 30.50 -16.42
CA ARG A 350 2.83 30.01 -15.35
C ARG A 350 2.65 28.50 -15.20
N ILE A 351 3.75 27.79 -15.00
CA ILE A 351 3.72 26.40 -14.56
C ILE A 351 3.19 26.40 -13.13
N ILE A 352 2.22 25.55 -12.84
CA ILE A 352 1.68 25.37 -11.49
C ILE A 352 2.73 24.70 -10.58
N ASP A 353 2.80 25.12 -9.32
CA ASP A 353 3.81 24.62 -8.36
C ASP A 353 3.53 23.18 -7.88
N LEU A 354 2.29 22.70 -8.04
CA LEU A 354 1.85 21.36 -7.65
C LEU A 354 1.29 20.59 -8.85
N PRO A 355 1.53 19.28 -8.94
CA PRO A 355 0.98 18.49 -10.03
C PRO A 355 -0.55 18.34 -9.90
N VAL A 356 -1.25 18.26 -11.03
CA VAL A 356 -2.67 17.90 -11.05
C VAL A 356 -2.86 16.43 -10.67
N GLY A 357 -4.04 16.08 -10.13
CA GLY A 357 -4.30 14.72 -9.65
C GLY A 357 -4.36 13.66 -10.75
N ALA A 358 -4.77 14.01 -11.97
CA ALA A 358 -4.88 13.09 -13.11
C ALA A 358 -4.70 13.84 -14.43
N ALA A 359 -4.45 13.09 -15.51
CA ALA A 359 -4.45 13.65 -16.85
C ALA A 359 -5.84 14.25 -17.17
N GLY A 360 -5.86 15.49 -17.69
CA GLY A 360 -7.10 16.15 -18.10
C GLY A 360 -7.97 16.71 -16.97
N ILE A 361 -7.45 16.80 -15.74
CA ILE A 361 -8.05 17.62 -14.67
C ILE A 361 -7.12 18.80 -14.34
N ASP A 362 -7.66 19.85 -13.72
CA ASP A 362 -6.95 21.11 -13.44
C ASP A 362 -6.80 21.43 -11.95
N TRP A 363 -7.02 20.45 -11.08
CA TRP A 363 -6.84 20.57 -9.63
C TRP A 363 -5.89 19.51 -9.07
N TYR A 364 -5.26 19.85 -7.94
CA TYR A 364 -4.51 18.91 -7.11
C TYR A 364 -5.48 18.02 -6.34
N GLU A 365 -5.27 16.70 -6.38
CA GLU A 365 -6.00 15.74 -5.56
C GLU A 365 -5.04 14.73 -4.93
N SER A 366 -4.90 14.79 -3.62
CA SER A 366 -3.95 13.98 -2.85
C SER A 366 -4.19 12.46 -2.99
N GLN A 367 -5.46 12.02 -3.06
CA GLN A 367 -5.80 10.60 -3.16
C GLN A 367 -5.37 10.01 -4.51
N MET A 368 -5.31 10.83 -5.57
CA MET A 368 -4.84 10.41 -6.89
C MET A 368 -3.31 10.24 -6.97
N GLY A 369 -2.61 10.36 -5.84
CA GLY A 369 -1.19 10.02 -5.67
C GLY A 369 -0.15 10.92 -6.34
N PRO A 370 -0.31 12.26 -6.37
CA PRO A 370 0.74 13.17 -6.86
C PRO A 370 2.08 13.04 -6.10
N GLY A 371 2.07 12.55 -4.86
CA GLY A 371 3.28 12.22 -4.11
C GLY A 371 4.17 11.18 -4.80
N PHE A 372 3.57 10.15 -5.42
CA PHE A 372 4.33 9.17 -6.20
C PHE A 372 4.93 9.77 -7.46
N LEU A 373 4.21 10.69 -8.11
CA LEU A 373 4.72 11.41 -9.28
C LEU A 373 5.94 12.25 -8.90
N LEU A 374 5.83 13.04 -7.82
CA LEU A 374 6.94 13.83 -7.29
C LEU A 374 8.14 12.94 -6.96
N HIS A 375 7.90 11.81 -6.27
CA HIS A 375 8.95 10.87 -5.92
C HIS A 375 9.62 10.26 -7.16
N GLY A 376 8.84 9.75 -8.12
CA GLY A 376 9.35 9.15 -9.36
C GLY A 376 10.16 10.12 -10.21
N LEU A 377 9.69 11.37 -10.36
CA LEU A 377 10.41 12.44 -11.06
C LEU A 377 11.72 12.79 -10.35
N ALA A 378 11.68 13.03 -9.03
CA ALA A 378 12.85 13.37 -8.23
C ALA A 378 13.90 12.26 -8.28
N ARG A 379 13.49 11.00 -8.13
CA ARG A 379 14.41 9.86 -8.16
C ARG A 379 15.05 9.67 -9.53
N THR A 380 14.27 9.80 -10.60
CA THR A 380 14.79 9.73 -11.98
C THR A 380 15.82 10.82 -12.24
N ALA A 381 15.54 12.06 -11.82
CA ALA A 381 16.48 13.17 -11.96
C ALA A 381 17.77 12.96 -11.16
N LEU A 382 17.67 12.53 -9.90
CA LEU A 382 18.83 12.27 -9.05
C LEU A 382 19.73 11.16 -9.61
N LEU A 383 19.13 10.06 -10.07
CA LEU A 383 19.88 8.98 -10.73
C LEU A 383 20.53 9.44 -12.03
N THR A 384 19.85 10.28 -12.81
CA THR A 384 20.42 10.85 -14.04
C THR A 384 21.65 11.72 -13.73
N MET A 385 21.56 12.56 -12.72
CA MET A 385 22.62 13.51 -12.36
C MET A 385 23.81 12.83 -11.71
N ALA A 386 23.57 11.84 -10.84
CA ALA A 386 24.60 11.16 -10.07
C ALA A 386 24.16 9.73 -9.71
N PRO A 387 24.29 8.75 -10.63
CA PRO A 387 23.78 7.40 -10.43
C PRO A 387 24.27 6.70 -9.15
N GLY A 388 25.54 6.89 -8.79
CA GLY A 388 26.14 6.29 -7.59
C GLY A 388 25.91 7.06 -6.28
N ALA A 389 25.17 8.17 -6.31
CA ALA A 389 24.95 9.03 -5.15
C ALA A 389 23.47 9.44 -4.99
N CYS A 390 22.53 8.72 -5.61
CA CYS A 390 21.11 8.96 -5.42
C CYS A 390 20.73 8.68 -3.96
N SER A 391 20.36 9.73 -3.23
CA SER A 391 20.00 9.66 -1.81
C SER A 391 18.52 9.30 -1.57
N LEU A 392 17.77 9.05 -2.65
CA LEU A 392 16.34 8.75 -2.59
C LEU A 392 16.11 7.27 -2.93
N ASP A 393 15.68 6.51 -1.93
CA ASP A 393 15.32 5.11 -2.08
C ASP A 393 14.09 4.94 -2.97
N ALA A 394 13.81 3.71 -3.40
CA ALA A 394 12.55 3.42 -4.08
C ALA A 394 11.36 3.47 -3.12
N ASP A 395 10.21 3.91 -3.62
CA ASP A 395 8.98 4.01 -2.85
C ASP A 395 8.09 2.78 -3.11
N TYR A 396 7.89 1.99 -2.06
CA TYR A 396 7.04 0.79 -2.09
C TYR A 396 5.76 0.96 -1.28
N THR A 397 5.44 2.17 -0.83
CA THR A 397 4.30 2.44 0.07
C THR A 397 2.95 2.23 -0.60
N ALA A 398 2.90 2.20 -1.94
CA ALA A 398 1.65 2.00 -2.67
C ALA A 398 0.92 0.72 -2.27
N ARG A 399 1.66 -0.37 -2.00
CA ARG A 399 1.21 -1.76 -1.85
C ARG A 399 0.08 -2.01 -0.85
#